data_AF-A0A7X5IG70-F1
#
_entry.id   AF-A0A7X5IG70-F1
#
_cell.length_a   1.000
_cell.length_b   1.000
_cell.length_c   1.000
_cell.angle_alpha   90.00
_cell.angle_beta   90.00
_cell.angle_gamma   90.00
#
_symmetry.space_group_name_H-M   'P 1'
#
loop_
_entity.id
_entity.type
_entity.pdbx_description
1 polymer ?
#
loop_
_entity_poly.entity_id
_entity_poly.type
_entity_poly.pdbx_seq_one_letter_code
_entity_poly.pdbx_strand_id
1 'polypeptide(L)'
;TGFAMAVVPGGSVGVDNLGKNARVMAELARRMEAGEHVAAICAGPMLLARAGLLSGRAATCYPSCEEGWPADVYQAAADVFVDENLITATGPGTALPFGIQLLRTLEGDETADEVAAGMLVK
;
A
#
# COMPACT_ATOMS: atom_id res chain seq x y z
N THR A 1 17.54 -5.43 -0.79
CA THR A 1 17.29 -5.82 0.62
C THR A 1 16.68 -7.22 0.62
N GLY A 2 16.82 -8.02 1.67
CA GLY A 2 16.30 -9.40 1.72
C GLY A 2 14.84 -9.53 2.14
N PHE A 3 14.03 -8.48 1.98
CA PHE A 3 12.62 -8.46 2.40
C PHE A 3 11.70 -8.70 1.21
N ALA A 4 10.70 -9.56 1.38
CA ALA A 4 9.70 -9.88 0.35
C ALA A 4 8.82 -8.67 -0.04
N MET A 5 8.61 -7.72 0.88
CA MET A 5 7.72 -6.58 0.67
C MET A 5 8.22 -5.33 1.39
N ALA A 6 8.02 -4.15 0.78
CA ALA A 6 8.13 -2.88 1.48
C ALA A 6 6.74 -2.37 1.86
N VAL A 7 6.54 -1.95 3.12
CA VAL A 7 5.25 -1.47 3.62
C VAL A 7 5.38 -0.03 4.10
N VAL A 8 4.56 0.87 3.56
CA VAL A 8 4.53 2.29 3.88
C VAL A 8 3.29 2.59 4.74
N PRO A 9 3.46 2.90 6.04
CA PRO A 9 2.36 3.30 6.89
C PRO A 9 1.77 4.65 6.48
N GLY A 10 0.58 4.95 7.01
CA GLY A 10 -0.04 6.27 6.91
C GLY A 10 0.47 7.29 7.92
N GLY A 11 -0.34 8.32 8.14
CA GLY A 11 -0.04 9.43 9.04
C GLY A 11 0.78 10.53 8.34
N SER A 12 0.23 11.74 8.29
CA SER A 12 0.79 12.86 7.53
C SER A 12 2.25 13.17 7.87
N VAL A 13 2.57 13.31 9.15
CA VAL A 13 3.95 13.61 9.61
C VAL A 13 4.93 12.49 9.26
N GLY A 14 4.51 11.24 9.41
CA GLY A 14 5.34 10.08 9.09
C GLY A 14 5.62 9.98 7.59
N VAL A 15 4.59 10.13 6.77
CA VAL A 15 4.67 10.15 5.31
C VAL A 15 5.57 11.28 4.83
N ASP A 16 5.43 12.49 5.37
CA ASP A 16 6.29 13.61 4.97
C ASP A 16 7.77 13.40 5.37
N ASN A 17 8.03 12.76 6.51
CA ASN A 17 9.39 12.39 6.91
C ASN A 17 9.99 11.32 6.00
N LEU A 18 9.21 10.29 5.65
CA LEU A 18 9.61 9.23 4.73
C LEU A 18 9.88 9.79 3.32
N GLY A 19 9.02 10.70 2.84
CA GLY A 19 9.16 11.33 1.53
C GLY A 19 10.41 12.20 1.36
N LYS A 20 10.96 12.73 2.46
CA LYS A 20 12.24 13.47 2.47
C LYS A 20 13.46 12.54 2.50
N ASN A 21 13.28 11.25 2.75
CA ASN A 21 14.38 10.29 2.82
C ASN A 21 14.63 9.68 1.44
N ALA A 22 15.70 10.13 0.78
CA ALA A 22 16.08 9.66 -0.55
C ALA A 22 16.26 8.14 -0.65
N ARG A 23 16.69 7.47 0.43
CA ARG A 23 16.84 6.00 0.44
C ARG A 23 15.50 5.28 0.41
N VAL A 24 14.49 5.83 1.08
CA VAL A 24 13.12 5.28 1.07
C VAL A 24 12.53 5.44 -0.33
N MET A 25 12.60 6.64 -0.89
CA MET A 25 12.05 6.91 -2.23
C MET A 25 12.74 6.06 -3.32
N ALA A 26 14.06 5.91 -3.25
CA ALA A 26 14.81 5.07 -4.18
C ALA A 26 14.43 3.58 -4.06
N GLU A 27 14.23 3.06 -2.85
CA GLU A 27 13.82 1.67 -2.66
C GLU A 27 12.39 1.42 -3.15
N LEU A 28 11.45 2.36 -2.93
CA LEU A 28 10.09 2.25 -3.45
C LEU A 28 10.07 2.24 -4.98
N ALA A 29 10.79 3.16 -5.62
CA ALA A 29 10.90 3.19 -7.09
C ALA A 29 11.52 1.90 -7.63
N ARG A 30 12.65 1.47 -7.09
CA ARG A 30 13.33 0.23 -7.49
C ARG A 30 12.42 -0.99 -7.38
N ARG A 31 11.65 -1.11 -6.29
CA ARG A 31 10.72 -2.24 -6.09
C ARG A 31 9.56 -2.21 -7.09
N MET A 32 8.95 -1.05 -7.30
CA MET A 32 7.88 -0.88 -8.28
C MET A 32 8.35 -1.22 -9.69
N GLU A 33 9.53 -0.75 -10.10
CA GLU A 33 10.13 -1.03 -11.41
C GLU A 33 10.49 -2.51 -11.59
N ALA A 34 10.92 -3.18 -10.51
CA ALA A 34 11.29 -4.60 -10.53
C ALA A 34 10.09 -5.55 -10.41
N GLY A 35 8.85 -5.05 -10.28
CA GLY A 35 7.67 -5.87 -10.01
C GLY A 35 7.68 -6.50 -8.60
N GLU A 36 8.51 -6.00 -7.69
CA GLU A 36 8.57 -6.48 -6.30
C GLU A 36 7.45 -5.86 -5.47
N HIS A 37 7.00 -6.55 -4.42
CA HIS A 37 5.86 -6.10 -3.65
C HIS A 37 6.11 -4.79 -2.89
N VAL A 38 5.17 -3.86 -3.07
CA VAL A 38 5.05 -2.61 -2.33
C VAL A 38 3.64 -2.50 -1.79
N ALA A 39 3.51 -2.16 -0.51
CA ALA A 39 2.24 -1.94 0.12
C ALA A 39 2.19 -0.56 0.79
N ALA A 40 1.06 0.14 0.73
CA ALA A 40 0.92 1.46 1.34
C ALA A 40 -0.51 1.73 1.83
N ILE A 41 -0.66 2.30 3.03
CA ILE A 41 -1.97 2.55 3.64
C ILE A 41 -2.16 4.02 4.00
N CYS A 42 -3.41 4.50 3.94
CA CYS A 42 -3.80 5.83 4.37
C CYS A 42 -3.12 6.93 3.56
N ALA A 43 -2.25 7.75 4.15
CA ALA A 43 -1.47 8.76 3.42
C ALA A 43 -0.24 8.16 2.72
N GLY A 44 0.15 6.91 3.03
CA GLY A 44 1.33 6.25 2.47
C GLY A 44 1.40 6.24 0.93
N PRO A 45 0.31 5.94 0.21
CA PRO A 45 0.26 5.96 -1.25
C PRO A 45 0.68 7.31 -1.88
N MET A 46 0.60 8.43 -1.13
CA MET A 46 1.07 9.73 -1.61
C MET A 46 2.56 9.73 -1.97
N LEU A 47 3.39 8.88 -1.35
CA LEU A 47 4.80 8.76 -1.73
C LEU A 47 4.95 8.20 -3.14
N LEU A 48 4.15 7.20 -3.49
CA LEU A 48 4.15 6.62 -4.83
C LEU A 48 3.64 7.62 -5.86
N ALA A 49 2.58 8.36 -5.52
CA ALA A 49 2.05 9.44 -6.36
C ALA A 49 3.10 10.54 -6.63
N ARG A 50 3.74 11.07 -5.57
CA ARG A 50 4.80 12.09 -5.66
C ARG A 50 6.01 11.62 -6.47
N ALA A 51 6.28 10.32 -6.49
CA ALA A 51 7.35 9.71 -7.29
C ALA A 51 6.94 9.36 -8.72
N GLY A 52 5.68 9.61 -9.12
CA GLY A 52 5.17 9.27 -10.46
C GLY A 52 4.91 7.77 -10.68
N LEU A 53 4.95 6.96 -9.62
CA LEU A 53 4.89 5.49 -9.67
C LEU A 53 3.48 4.92 -9.81
N LEU A 54 2.44 5.78 -9.82
CA LEU A 54 1.04 5.37 -9.99
C LEU A 54 0.52 5.47 -11.42
N SER A 55 1.37 5.88 -12.37
CA SER A 55 0.96 6.00 -13.77
C SER A 55 0.57 4.63 -14.33
N GLY A 56 -0.67 4.48 -14.81
CA GLY A 56 -1.19 3.21 -15.32
C GLY A 56 -1.49 2.17 -14.23
N ARG A 57 -1.55 2.58 -12.97
CA ARG A 57 -1.85 1.73 -11.82
C ARG A 57 -3.21 2.07 -11.24
N ALA A 58 -3.79 1.14 -10.49
CA ALA A 58 -5.00 1.35 -9.71
C ALA A 58 -4.68 1.26 -8.21
N ALA A 59 -5.12 2.23 -7.43
CA ALA A 59 -4.79 2.34 -6.01
C ALA A 59 -5.88 3.06 -5.22
N THR A 60 -5.91 2.84 -3.92
CA THR A 60 -6.74 3.55 -2.95
C THR A 60 -5.86 4.27 -1.91
N CYS A 61 -6.42 5.22 -1.17
CA CYS A 61 -5.75 5.93 -0.07
C CYS A 61 -6.77 6.48 0.91
N TYR A 62 -6.30 7.18 1.94
CA TYR A 62 -7.22 7.93 2.80
C TYR A 62 -7.97 8.97 1.97
N PRO A 63 -9.29 9.17 2.16
CA PRO A 63 -10.03 10.19 1.42
C PRO A 63 -9.36 11.55 1.57
N SER A 64 -9.22 12.29 0.47
CA SER A 64 -8.46 13.54 0.33
C SER A 64 -6.94 13.40 0.10
N CYS A 65 -6.38 12.20 0.09
CA CYS A 65 -4.95 11.98 -0.23
C CYS A 65 -4.69 11.70 -1.71
N GLU A 66 -5.76 11.47 -2.48
CA GLU A 66 -5.77 11.23 -3.92
C GLU A 66 -5.65 12.51 -4.76
N GLU A 67 -5.68 13.69 -4.12
CA GLU A 67 -5.64 14.97 -4.81
C GLU A 67 -4.42 15.06 -5.75
N GLY A 68 -4.69 15.32 -7.03
CA GLY A 68 -3.65 15.43 -8.07
C GLY A 68 -3.14 14.11 -8.63
N TRP A 69 -3.73 12.97 -8.27
CA TRP A 69 -3.42 11.68 -8.92
C TRP A 69 -3.90 11.68 -10.39
N PRO A 70 -3.26 10.89 -11.27
CA PRO A 70 -3.76 10.71 -12.63
C PRO A 70 -5.20 10.19 -12.64
N ALA A 71 -5.94 10.49 -13.72
CA ALA A 71 -7.27 9.95 -13.93
C ALA A 71 -7.23 8.41 -13.89
N ASP A 72 -8.32 7.81 -13.42
CA ASP A 72 -8.52 6.36 -13.33
C ASP A 72 -7.63 5.60 -12.32
N VAL A 73 -6.66 6.26 -11.68
CA VAL A 73 -5.84 5.64 -10.63
C VAL A 73 -6.65 5.38 -9.37
N TYR A 74 -7.41 6.38 -8.92
CA TYR A 74 -8.09 6.32 -7.63
C TYR A 74 -9.32 5.41 -7.66
N GLN A 75 -9.23 4.31 -6.92
CA GLN A 75 -10.29 3.32 -6.76
C GLN A 75 -11.13 3.67 -5.52
N ALA A 76 -12.09 4.57 -5.71
CA ALA A 76 -13.01 4.96 -4.66
C ALA A 76 -13.78 3.74 -4.11
N ALA A 77 -14.01 3.73 -2.79
CA ALA A 77 -14.75 2.69 -2.06
C ALA A 77 -14.06 1.31 -1.92
N ALA A 78 -12.82 1.14 -2.38
CA ALA A 78 -12.01 -0.04 -2.06
C ALA A 78 -11.28 0.18 -0.73
N ASP A 79 -11.62 -0.60 0.30
CA ASP A 79 -10.94 -0.58 1.60
C ASP A 79 -9.49 -1.06 1.51
N VAL A 80 -9.28 -2.11 0.71
CA VAL A 80 -7.99 -2.64 0.29
C VAL A 80 -8.07 -2.89 -1.22
N PHE A 81 -7.06 -2.46 -1.96
CA PHE A 81 -6.96 -2.64 -3.41
C PHE A 81 -5.63 -3.33 -3.76
N VAL A 82 -5.70 -4.35 -4.60
CA VAL A 82 -4.53 -5.08 -5.10
C VAL A 82 -4.44 -4.87 -6.61
N ASP A 83 -3.33 -4.29 -7.03
CA ASP A 83 -2.97 -4.12 -8.43
C ASP A 83 -1.60 -4.78 -8.63
N GLU A 84 -1.57 -6.02 -9.11
CA GLU A 84 -0.33 -6.80 -9.28
C GLU A 84 0.56 -6.79 -8.02
N ASN A 85 1.73 -6.13 -8.09
CA ASN A 85 2.70 -6.02 -7.00
C ASN A 85 2.40 -4.88 -6.01
N LEU A 86 1.40 -4.04 -6.26
CA LEU A 86 1.01 -2.91 -5.42
C LEU A 86 -0.24 -3.26 -4.60
N ILE A 87 -0.15 -3.10 -3.28
CA ILE A 87 -1.30 -3.26 -2.37
C ILE A 87 -1.53 -1.95 -1.65
N THR A 88 -2.74 -1.40 -1.73
CA THR A 88 -3.08 -0.13 -1.05
C THR A 88 -4.32 -0.25 -0.19
N ALA A 89 -4.44 0.60 0.83
CA ALA A 89 -5.58 0.61 1.74
C ALA A 89 -5.92 2.02 2.24
N THR A 90 -7.18 2.22 2.64
CA THR A 90 -7.73 3.56 2.94
C THR A 90 -7.31 4.16 4.27
N GLY A 91 -7.40 3.47 5.40
CA GLY A 91 -7.36 4.15 6.70
C GLY A 91 -7.17 3.24 7.89
N PRO A 92 -7.16 3.80 9.12
CA PRO A 92 -6.99 3.00 10.33
C PRO A 92 -8.01 1.87 10.47
N GLY A 93 -9.26 2.09 10.03
CA GLY A 93 -10.32 1.08 10.03
C GLY A 93 -10.05 -0.12 9.11
N THR A 94 -9.15 0.03 8.13
CA THR A 94 -8.79 -1.02 7.17
C THR A 94 -7.41 -1.61 7.42
N ALA A 95 -6.77 -1.29 8.55
CA ALA A 95 -5.44 -1.81 8.89
C ALA A 95 -5.41 -3.34 9.06
N LEU A 96 -6.45 -3.92 9.66
CA LEU A 96 -6.59 -5.37 9.80
C LEU A 96 -6.81 -6.08 8.45
N PRO A 97 -7.82 -5.73 7.63
CA PRO A 97 -7.98 -6.35 6.31
C PRO A 97 -6.77 -6.09 5.41
N PHE A 98 -6.09 -4.93 5.52
CA PHE A 98 -4.82 -4.68 4.83
C PHE A 98 -3.75 -5.68 5.24
N GLY A 99 -3.52 -5.87 6.55
CA GLY A 99 -2.55 -6.84 7.05
C GLY A 99 -2.84 -8.28 6.61
N ILE A 100 -4.11 -8.69 6.64
CA ILE A 100 -4.54 -10.01 6.15
C ILE A 100 -4.27 -10.13 4.64
N GLN A 101 -4.51 -9.09 3.84
CA GLN A 101 -4.19 -9.11 2.42
C GLN A 101 -2.68 -9.21 2.15
N LEU A 102 -1.84 -8.56 2.96
CA LEU A 102 -0.37 -8.70 2.83
C LEU A 102 0.05 -10.14 3.12
N LEU A 103 -0.48 -10.73 4.19
CA LEU A 103 -0.21 -12.12 4.55
C LEU A 103 -0.68 -13.08 3.45
N ARG A 104 -1.88 -12.87 2.93
CA ARG A 104 -2.44 -13.65 1.82
C ARG A 104 -1.56 -13.61 0.57
N THR A 105 -0.95 -12.46 0.29
CA THR A 105 -0.04 -12.29 -0.86
C THR A 105 1.27 -13.05 -0.67
N LEU A 106 1.77 -13.15 0.56
CA LEU A 106 3.08 -13.74 0.86
C LEU A 106 3.01 -15.25 1.18
N GLU A 107 1.98 -15.69 1.89
CA GLU A 107 1.86 -17.04 2.45
C GLU A 107 0.65 -17.82 1.92
N GLY A 108 -0.25 -17.16 1.16
CA GLY A 108 -1.44 -17.78 0.58
C GLY A 108 -2.69 -17.72 1.45
N ASP A 109 -3.81 -18.15 0.87
CA ASP A 109 -5.16 -18.03 1.44
C ASP A 109 -5.32 -18.80 2.75
N GLU A 110 -4.80 -20.02 2.83
CA GLU A 110 -4.95 -20.89 4.01
C GLU A 110 -4.38 -20.23 5.28
N THR A 111 -3.12 -19.78 5.22
CA THR A 111 -2.46 -19.11 6.35
C THR A 111 -3.14 -17.77 6.68
N ALA A 112 -3.55 -17.01 5.66
CA ALA A 112 -4.24 -15.75 5.89
C ALA A 112 -5.60 -15.93 6.59
N ASP A 113 -6.37 -16.94 6.19
CA ASP A 113 -7.69 -17.22 6.75
C ASP A 113 -7.60 -17.79 8.18
N GLU A 114 -6.60 -18.61 8.46
CA GLU A 114 -6.31 -19.07 9.83
C GLU A 114 -6.00 -17.90 10.77
N VAL A 115 -5.12 -16.99 10.34
CA VAL A 115 -4.75 -15.81 11.13
C VAL A 115 -5.94 -14.85 11.30
N ALA A 116 -6.71 -14.60 10.24
CA ALA A 116 -7.91 -13.77 10.30
C ALA A 116 -8.94 -14.32 11.30
N ALA A 117 -9.19 -15.64 11.25
CA ALA A 117 -10.08 -16.32 12.18
C ALA A 117 -9.59 -16.22 13.64
N GLY A 118 -8.29 -16.42 13.88
CA GLY A 118 -7.68 -16.26 15.20
C GLY A 118 -7.76 -14.84 15.76
N MET A 119 -7.78 -13.83 14.88
CA MET A 119 -7.92 -12.41 15.23
C MET A 119 -9.38 -11.92 15.28
N LEU A 120 -10.36 -12.77 14.96
CA LEU A 120 -11.78 -12.42 14.84
C LEU A 120 -12.05 -11.30 13.80
N VAL A 121 -11.23 -11.26 12.76
CA VAL A 121 -11.42 -10.37 11.59
C VAL A 121 -12.34 -11.07 10.61
N LYS A 122 -13.39 -10.38 10.17
CA LYS A 122 -14.40 -10.90 9.24
C LYS A 122 -14.14 -10.45 7.82
#